data_AF-A0A7W0UIW0-F1
#
_entry.id   AF-A0A7W0UIW0-F1
#
_cell.length_a   1.000
_cell.length_b   1.000
_cell.length_c   1.000
_cell.angle_alpha   90.00
_cell.angle_beta   90.00
_cell.angle_gamma   90.00
#
_symmetry.space_group_name_H-M   'P 1'
#
loop_
_entity.id
_entity.type
_entity.pdbx_description
1 polymer ?
#
loop_
_entity_poly.entity_id
_entity_poly.type
_entity_poly.pdbx_seq_one_letter_code
_entity_poly.pdbx_strand_id
1 'polypeptide(L)'
;AEETGWKVKVGEIVGFRHFRHLGPPHPRMVDRPYPDFVQPIYVAEAQSFDASLLLPDELPSEFVAADWAIAVTDPAQRPLLQAALKAKW
;
A
#
# COMPACT_ATOMS: atom_id res chain seq x y z
N ALA A 1 7.21 7.46 0.23
CA ALA A 1 8.55 8.09 0.22
C ALA A 1 9.51 7.27 1.07
N GLU A 2 9.28 7.13 2.38
CA GLU A 2 10.18 6.42 3.31
C GLU A 2 10.50 4.96 2.90
N GLU A 3 9.50 4.20 2.47
CA GLU A 3 9.67 2.78 2.12
C GLU A 3 10.25 2.56 0.71
N THR A 4 10.03 3.48 -0.23
CA THR A 4 10.27 3.23 -1.66
C THR A 4 11.21 4.22 -2.34
N GLY A 5 11.56 5.32 -1.67
CA GLY A 5 12.29 6.46 -2.26
C GLY A 5 11.49 7.25 -3.29
N TRP A 6 10.29 6.80 -3.68
CA TRP A 6 9.45 7.51 -4.63
C TRP A 6 8.63 8.60 -3.93
N LYS A 7 8.75 9.83 -4.44
CA LYS A 7 7.77 10.90 -4.21
C LYS A 7 6.58 10.64 -5.14
N VAL A 8 5.38 10.78 -4.59
CA VAL A 8 4.15 10.44 -5.30
C VAL A 8 3.16 11.59 -5.28
N LYS A 9 2.38 11.72 -6.36
CA LYS A 9 1.15 12.51 -6.39
C LYS A 9 0.01 11.57 -5.99
N VAL A 10 -0.60 11.82 -4.84
CA VAL A 10 -1.72 11.02 -4.35
C VAL A 10 -2.98 11.35 -5.17
N GLY A 11 -3.65 10.32 -5.66
CA GLY A 11 -4.93 10.41 -6.37
C GLY A 11 -6.12 10.10 -5.45
N GLU A 12 -7.15 9.48 -6.01
CA GLU A 12 -8.37 9.11 -5.29
C GLU A 12 -8.22 7.88 -4.39
N ILE A 13 -9.17 7.70 -3.46
CA ILE A 13 -9.35 6.46 -2.71
C ILE A 13 -10.01 5.43 -3.62
N VAL A 14 -9.39 4.28 -3.80
CA VAL A 14 -9.89 3.18 -4.64
C VAL A 14 -10.57 2.06 -3.85
N GLY A 15 -10.48 2.12 -2.53
CA GLY A 15 -11.21 1.22 -1.65
C GLY A 15 -10.74 1.26 -0.21
N PHE A 16 -11.31 0.36 0.58
CA PHE A 16 -10.98 0.19 1.99
C PHE A 16 -10.73 -1.28 2.27
N ARG A 17 -9.76 -1.56 3.14
CA ARG A 17 -9.57 -2.88 3.74
C ARG A 17 -9.94 -2.80 5.20
N HIS A 18 -10.77 -3.73 5.66
CA HIS A 18 -11.08 -3.89 7.06
C HIS A 18 -10.36 -5.12 7.60
N PHE A 19 -9.65 -4.94 8.70
CA PHE A 19 -8.93 -5.99 9.40
C PHE A 19 -9.50 -6.14 10.80
N ARG A 20 -9.68 -7.39 11.23
CA ARG A 20 -10.07 -7.72 12.59
C ARG A 20 -9.03 -8.65 13.21
N HIS A 21 -8.42 -8.22 14.31
CA HIS A 21 -7.55 -9.05 15.12
C HIS A 21 -8.38 -10.08 15.90
N LEU A 22 -8.06 -11.36 15.72
CA LEU A 22 -8.76 -12.47 16.38
C LEU A 22 -8.12 -12.88 17.71
N GLY A 23 -6.85 -12.53 17.92
CA GLY A 23 -6.10 -12.77 19.15
C GLY A 23 -6.05 -11.54 20.05
N PRO A 24 -5.57 -11.67 21.30
CA PRO A 24 -5.47 -10.56 22.25
C PRO A 24 -4.56 -9.42 21.73
N PRO A 25 -4.71 -8.18 22.26
CA PRO A 25 -3.89 -7.06 21.82
C PRO A 25 -2.41 -7.33 22.12
N HIS A 26 -1.55 -6.98 21.17
CA HIS A 26 -0.11 -7.16 21.35
C HIS A 26 0.42 -6.16 22.40
N PRO A 27 1.20 -6.59 23.41
CA PRO A 27 1.64 -5.73 24.52
C PRO A 27 2.45 -4.49 24.10
N ARG A 28 3.05 -4.51 22.90
CA ARG A 28 3.84 -3.39 22.34
C ARG A 28 3.08 -2.52 21.35
N MET A 29 1.83 -2.84 21.03
CA MET A 29 1.00 -2.10 20.07
C MET A 29 -0.23 -1.50 20.77
N VAL A 30 0.02 -0.86 21.92
CA VAL A 30 -1.03 -0.29 22.79
C VAL A 30 -1.69 0.96 22.20
N ASP A 31 -1.04 1.59 21.22
CA ASP A 31 -1.47 2.81 20.54
C ASP A 31 -2.24 2.54 19.24
N ARG A 32 -2.37 1.27 18.84
CA ARG A 32 -3.03 0.90 17.58
C ARG A 32 -4.52 0.62 17.77
N PRO A 33 -5.36 0.93 16.78
CA PRO A 33 -6.76 0.50 16.79
C PRO A 33 -6.89 -1.01 17.00
N TYR A 34 -7.73 -1.42 17.95
CA TYR A 34 -7.98 -2.82 18.28
C TYR A 34 -9.44 -3.01 18.74
N PRO A 35 -10.13 -4.12 18.36
CA PRO A 35 -9.63 -5.22 17.53
C PRO A 35 -9.72 -4.92 16.03
N ASP A 36 -10.42 -3.85 15.65
CA ASP A 36 -10.71 -3.52 14.26
C ASP A 36 -9.83 -2.36 13.77
N PHE A 37 -9.33 -2.48 12.54
CA PHE A 37 -8.56 -1.45 11.84
C PHE A 37 -9.03 -1.33 10.40
N VAL A 38 -9.24 -0.10 9.94
CA VAL A 38 -9.61 0.20 8.55
C VAL A 38 -8.44 0.89 7.85
N GLN A 39 -7.99 0.31 6.74
CA GLN A 39 -6.96 0.87 5.88
C GLN A 39 -7.61 1.46 4.62
N PRO A 40 -7.62 2.79 4.44
CA PRO A 40 -7.96 3.39 3.15
C PRO A 40 -6.85 3.10 2.14
N ILE A 41 -7.25 2.73 0.92
CA ILE A 41 -6.34 2.40 -0.17
C ILE A 41 -6.43 3.51 -1.21
N TYR A 42 -5.30 4.15 -1.49
CA TYR A 42 -5.19 5.24 -2.46
C TYR A 42 -4.50 4.74 -3.72
N VAL A 43 -4.84 5.37 -4.84
CA VAL A 43 -4.02 5.33 -6.04
C VAL A 43 -2.99 6.47 -5.98
N ALA A 44 -1.76 6.24 -6.43
CA ALA A 44 -0.72 7.28 -6.42
C ALA A 44 0.22 7.14 -7.62
N GLU A 45 0.58 8.28 -8.22
CA GLU A 45 1.47 8.35 -9.38
C GLU A 45 2.86 8.70 -8.91
N ALA A 46 3.85 7.91 -9.30
CA ALA A 46 5.24 8.21 -9.02
C ALA A 46 5.71 9.45 -9.81
N GLN A 47 6.33 10.41 -9.13
CA GLN A 47 6.77 11.67 -9.72
C GLN A 47 8.29 11.72 -9.87
N SER A 48 9.02 11.38 -8.80
CA SER A 48 10.47 11.43 -8.79
C SER A 48 11.05 10.48 -7.75
N PHE A 49 12.23 9.93 -8.02
CA PHE A 49 12.95 9.07 -7.09
C PHE A 49 14.02 9.87 -6.33
N ASP A 50 14.11 9.62 -5.02
CA ASP A 50 15.06 10.24 -4.11
C ASP A 50 15.53 9.19 -3.09
N ALA A 51 16.69 8.57 -3.37
CA ALA A 51 17.24 7.50 -2.55
C ALA A 51 17.57 7.95 -1.12
N SER A 52 17.75 9.25 -0.88
CA SER A 52 18.01 9.78 0.46
C SER A 52 16.81 9.65 1.41
N LEU A 53 15.62 9.39 0.85
CA LEU A 53 14.38 9.19 1.61
C LEU A 53 14.17 7.75 2.07
N LEU A 54 14.95 6.79 1.57
CA LEU A 54 14.82 5.40 1.97
C LEU A 54 15.24 5.22 3.43
N LEU A 55 14.36 4.62 4.22
CA LEU A 55 14.74 4.15 5.55
C LEU A 55 15.72 2.96 5.43
N PRO A 56 16.55 2.73 6.48
CA PRO A 56 17.39 1.54 6.53
C PRO A 56 16.56 0.25 6.40
N ASP A 57 17.12 -0.75 5.72
CA ASP A 57 16.55 -2.10 5.55
C ASP A 57 15.29 -2.19 4.66
N GLU A 58 14.90 -1.11 3.98
CA GLU A 58 13.82 -1.15 2.99
C GLU A 58 14.22 -1.93 1.73
N LEU A 59 13.27 -2.70 1.20
CA LEU A 59 13.50 -3.48 -0.02
C LEU A 59 13.46 -2.57 -1.26
N PRO A 60 14.38 -2.75 -2.23
CA PRO A 60 14.32 -2.03 -3.49
C PRO A 60 12.96 -2.20 -4.17
N SER A 61 12.36 -1.08 -4.59
CA SER A 61 11.10 -1.05 -5.33
C SER A 61 11.35 -0.69 -6.79
N GLU A 62 10.89 -1.54 -7.71
CA GLU A 62 10.99 -1.33 -9.14
C GLU A 62 9.61 -1.29 -9.80
N PHE A 63 9.51 -0.64 -10.96
CA PHE A 63 8.30 -0.69 -11.76
C PHE A 63 8.22 -2.01 -12.52
N VAL A 64 7.05 -2.62 -12.46
CA VAL A 64 6.74 -3.84 -13.18
C VAL A 64 5.54 -3.61 -14.11
N ALA A 65 5.40 -4.47 -15.11
CA ALA A 65 4.24 -4.46 -15.98
C ALA A 65 2.95 -4.80 -15.20
N ALA A 66 1.83 -4.19 -15.59
CA ALA A 66 0.57 -4.31 -14.86
C ALA A 66 0.00 -5.74 -14.88
N ASP A 67 0.19 -6.47 -15.96
CA ASP A 67 -0.19 -7.88 -16.11
C ASP A 67 0.57 -8.77 -15.13
N TRP A 68 1.89 -8.56 -15.01
CA TRP A 68 2.72 -9.24 -14.03
C TRP A 68 2.27 -8.93 -12.60
N ALA A 69 2.07 -7.65 -12.27
CA ALA A 69 1.60 -7.23 -10.95
C ALA A 69 0.27 -7.91 -10.57
N ILE A 70 -0.69 -7.97 -11.49
CA ILE A 70 -1.97 -8.65 -11.27
C ILE A 70 -1.77 -10.15 -11.00
N ALA A 71 -0.88 -10.81 -11.76
CA ALA A 71 -0.64 -12.24 -11.63
C ALA A 71 -0.05 -12.62 -10.26
N VAL A 72 0.94 -11.87 -9.79
CA VAL A 72 1.65 -12.16 -8.52
C VAL A 72 0.92 -11.64 -7.27
N THR A 73 0.03 -10.66 -7.43
CA THR A 73 -0.77 -10.12 -6.31
C THR A 73 -1.72 -11.18 -5.78
N ASP A 74 -1.83 -11.26 -4.45
CA ASP A 74 -2.80 -12.11 -3.75
C ASP A 74 -4.20 -11.96 -4.38
N PRO A 75 -4.90 -13.06 -4.72
CA PRO A 75 -6.21 -13.00 -5.37
C PRO A 75 -7.22 -12.08 -4.68
N ALA A 76 -7.22 -11.98 -3.36
CA ALA A 76 -8.12 -11.12 -2.59
C ALA A 76 -7.81 -9.62 -2.76
N GLN A 77 -6.59 -9.26 -3.14
CA GLN A 77 -6.17 -7.88 -3.35
C GLN A 77 -6.28 -7.41 -4.81
N ARG A 78 -6.41 -8.34 -5.76
CA ARG A 78 -6.52 -8.03 -7.20
C ARG A 78 -7.66 -7.06 -7.54
N PRO A 79 -8.86 -7.12 -6.93
CA PRO A 79 -9.91 -6.15 -7.24
C PRO A 79 -9.51 -4.70 -6.94
N LEU A 80 -8.76 -4.46 -5.86
CA LEU A 80 -8.25 -3.14 -5.51
C LEU A 80 -7.19 -2.68 -6.52
N LEU A 81 -6.27 -3.56 -6.90
CA LEU A 81 -5.26 -3.26 -7.93
C LEU A 81 -5.93 -2.95 -9.28
N GLN A 82 -6.95 -3.70 -9.67
CA GLN A 82 -7.71 -3.44 -10.90
C GLN A 82 -8.49 -2.13 -10.84
N ALA A 83 -9.01 -1.73 -9.67
CA ALA A 83 -9.63 -0.43 -9.49
C ALA A 83 -8.59 0.70 -9.64
N ALA A 84 -7.41 0.56 -9.02
CA ALA A 84 -6.28 1.47 -9.16
C ALA A 84 -5.85 1.67 -10.62
N LEU A 85 -5.75 0.59 -11.41
CA LEU A 85 -5.37 0.66 -12.82
C LEU A 85 -6.42 1.35 -13.72
N LYS A 86 -7.67 1.47 -13.25
CA LYS A 86 -8.77 2.15 -13.96
C LYS A 86 -9.01 3.58 -13.47
N ALA A 87 -8.38 3.97 -12.36
CA ALA A 87 -8.53 5.29 -11.79
C ALA A 87 -8.05 6.36 -12.77
N LYS A 88 -8.68 7.53 -12.73
CA LYS A 88 -8.31 8.68 -13.57
C LYS A 88 -7.38 9.59 -12.78
N TRP A 89 -6.40 10.19 -13.47
CA TRP A 89 -5.27 10.92 -12.90
C TRP A 89 -5.28 12.41 -13.21
#